data_AF-X6LEM8-F1
#
_entry.id   AF-X6LEM8-F1
#
_cell.length_a   1.000
_cell.length_b   1.000
_cell.length_c   1.000
_cell.angle_alpha   90.00
_cell.angle_beta   90.00
_cell.angle_gamma   90.00
#
_symmetry.space_group_name_H-M   'P 1'
#
loop_
_entity.id
_entity.type
_entity.pdbx_description
1 polymer ?
#
loop_
_entity_poly.entity_id
_entity_poly.type
_entity_poly.pdbx_seq_one_letter_code
_entity_poly.pdbx_strand_id
1 'polypeptide(L)'
;MLNLDDEREEKKLENRKELFSISGCYNKNWVLLTNEQQKLNALICCLCNQIANNALELQCNEHENSEQAYLVGEECLQEYLNQNSGKCPIGQHKHCEFSKNKSLRQQVLDLLVICPRQYDLQKKQSNQETNTGEKEGYKNELNWNLINQCNYKGKIKEIKDHLDKSCELISIQQLKLQI
;
A
#
# COMPACT_ATOMS: atom_id res chain seq x y z
N MET A 1 15.25 41.37 3.18
CA MET A 1 14.15 40.54 3.72
C MET A 1 13.56 39.80 2.55
N LEU A 2 13.98 38.55 2.33
CA LEU A 2 13.47 37.71 1.26
C LEU A 2 12.61 36.61 1.89
N ASN A 3 11.47 36.40 1.26
CA ASN A 3 10.27 35.75 1.76
C ASN A 3 10.52 34.31 2.27
N LEU A 4 10.19 34.06 3.53
CA LEU A 4 10.16 32.72 4.17
C LEU A 4 8.87 31.94 3.84
N ASP A 5 8.06 32.45 2.90
CA ASP A 5 6.73 31.94 2.60
C ASP A 5 6.70 30.96 1.42
N ASP A 6 7.70 30.98 0.53
CA ASP A 6 7.79 30.06 -0.62
C ASP A 6 8.08 28.61 -0.19
N GLU A 7 8.97 28.39 0.78
CA GLU A 7 9.28 27.04 1.29
C GLU A 7 8.10 26.40 2.06
N ARG A 8 7.17 27.22 2.55
CA ARG A 8 6.00 26.74 3.32
C ARG A 8 4.89 26.25 2.38
N GLU A 9 4.78 26.81 1.18
CA GLU A 9 3.80 26.40 0.18
C GLU A 9 4.26 25.15 -0.60
N GLU A 10 5.56 24.99 -0.89
CA GLU A 10 6.08 23.74 -1.46
C GLU A 10 5.84 22.53 -0.51
N LYS A 11 6.06 22.70 0.80
CA LYS A 11 5.76 21.66 1.80
C LYS A 11 4.27 21.33 1.92
N LYS A 12 3.37 22.30 1.68
CA LYS A 12 1.91 22.05 1.66
C LYS A 12 1.45 21.35 0.39
N LEU A 13 2.13 21.57 -0.75
CA LEU A 13 1.82 20.89 -2.01
C LEU A 13 2.28 19.42 -1.96
N GLU A 14 3.42 19.15 -1.32
CA GLU A 14 3.89 17.78 -1.04
C GLU A 14 2.88 17.00 -0.19
N ASN A 15 2.33 17.64 0.85
CA ASN A 15 1.30 17.06 1.73
C ASN A 15 -0.06 16.81 1.04
N ARG A 16 -0.35 17.43 -0.11
CA ARG A 16 -1.57 17.18 -0.89
C ARG A 16 -1.46 16.01 -1.86
N LYS A 17 -0.29 15.37 -1.97
CA LYS A 17 -0.06 14.18 -2.81
C LYS A 17 -0.38 12.87 -2.07
N GLU A 18 -0.57 12.90 -0.76
CA GLU A 18 -0.77 11.71 0.05
C GLU A 18 -2.23 11.28 0.10
N LEU A 19 -2.58 10.32 -0.76
CA LEU A 19 -3.73 9.45 -0.46
C LEU A 19 -3.46 7.96 -0.64
N PHE A 20 -2.26 7.59 -1.09
CA PHE A 20 -1.80 6.21 -1.07
C PHE A 20 -0.34 6.20 -0.62
N SER A 21 -0.08 5.75 0.60
CA SER A 21 1.30 5.53 1.00
C SER A 21 1.83 4.31 0.27
N ILE A 22 2.88 4.51 -0.54
CA ILE A 22 3.69 3.43 -1.11
C ILE A 22 4.70 2.93 -0.05
N SER A 23 4.78 3.60 1.12
CA SER A 23 5.52 3.08 2.27
C SER A 23 4.74 1.94 2.91
N GLY A 24 5.46 0.96 3.47
CA GLY A 24 4.89 -0.22 4.08
C GLY A 24 4.42 -1.30 3.09
N CYS A 25 3.84 -2.36 3.65
CA CYS A 25 3.33 -3.50 2.89
C CYS A 25 2.05 -3.15 2.11
N TYR A 26 1.88 -3.76 0.94
CA TYR A 26 0.75 -3.48 0.05
C TYR A 26 -0.53 -4.15 0.53
N ASN A 27 -1.64 -3.41 0.47
CA ASN A 27 -2.95 -3.92 0.87
C ASN A 27 -3.31 -5.22 0.12
N LYS A 28 -3.50 -6.31 0.86
CA LYS A 28 -3.78 -7.64 0.28
C LYS A 28 -5.06 -7.66 -0.56
N ASN A 29 -6.12 -6.99 -0.10
CA ASN A 29 -7.40 -6.97 -0.80
C ASN A 29 -7.32 -6.22 -2.12
N TRP A 30 -6.52 -5.15 -2.17
CA TRP A 30 -6.26 -4.41 -3.41
C TRP A 30 -5.52 -5.28 -4.43
N VAL A 31 -4.46 -6.00 -4.00
CA VAL A 31 -3.70 -6.90 -4.87
C VAL A 31 -4.56 -8.09 -5.33
N LEU A 32 -5.47 -8.59 -4.49
CA LEU A 32 -6.37 -9.70 -4.82
C LEU A 32 -7.38 -9.40 -5.93
N LEU A 33 -7.64 -8.12 -6.25
CA LEU A 33 -8.55 -7.77 -7.35
C LEU A 33 -8.07 -8.26 -8.72
N THR A 34 -6.78 -8.53 -8.86
CA THR A 34 -6.13 -8.81 -10.14
C THR A 34 -5.21 -10.04 -10.10
N ASN A 35 -5.07 -10.71 -8.96
CA ASN A 35 -4.20 -11.87 -8.80
C ASN A 35 -4.89 -13.00 -8.02
N GLU A 36 -4.50 -14.24 -8.32
CA GLU A 36 -4.98 -15.43 -7.61
C GLU A 36 -4.43 -15.50 -6.17
N GLN A 37 -5.28 -15.84 -5.20
CA GLN A 37 -4.90 -15.95 -3.79
C GLN A 37 -3.75 -16.92 -3.55
N GLN A 38 -3.71 -18.05 -4.25
CA GLN A 38 -2.66 -19.07 -4.11
C GLN A 38 -1.26 -18.49 -4.41
N LYS A 39 -1.14 -17.65 -5.45
CA LYS A 39 0.11 -16.98 -5.82
C LYS A 39 0.57 -15.97 -4.78
N LEU A 40 -0.38 -15.39 -4.03
CA LEU A 40 -0.08 -14.37 -3.03
C LEU A 40 0.33 -14.95 -1.67
N ASN A 41 -0.03 -16.19 -1.34
CA ASN A 41 0.22 -16.77 -0.02
C ASN A 41 1.69 -16.74 0.39
N ALA A 42 2.60 -17.01 -0.55
CA ALA A 42 4.05 -16.98 -0.31
C ALA A 42 4.62 -15.55 -0.19
N LEU A 43 3.82 -14.52 -0.46
CA LEU A 43 4.23 -13.11 -0.47
C LEU A 43 3.65 -12.32 0.72
N ILE A 44 2.99 -12.99 1.66
CA ILE A 44 2.36 -12.36 2.82
C ILE A 44 3.42 -12.06 3.88
N CYS A 45 3.45 -10.81 4.34
CA CYS A 45 4.21 -10.39 5.50
C CYS A 45 3.59 -11.01 6.77
N CYS A 46 4.35 -11.81 7.52
CA CYS A 46 3.84 -12.47 8.73
C CYS A 46 3.56 -11.53 9.91
N LEU A 47 3.99 -10.26 9.84
CA LEU A 47 3.73 -9.25 10.88
C LEU A 47 2.38 -8.52 10.70
N CYS A 48 2.07 -8.12 9.46
CA CYS A 48 0.88 -7.28 9.18
C CYS A 48 -0.18 -7.96 8.32
N ASN A 49 0.08 -9.19 7.87
CA ASN A 49 -0.80 -9.99 7.01
C ASN A 49 -1.16 -9.32 5.66
N GLN A 50 -0.35 -8.33 5.24
CA GLN A 50 -0.42 -7.68 3.94
C GLN A 50 0.65 -8.25 2.99
N ILE A 51 0.69 -7.81 1.73
CA ILE A 51 1.73 -8.26 0.78
C ILE A 51 3.05 -7.56 1.09
N ALA A 52 4.10 -8.33 1.33
CA ALA A 52 5.39 -7.84 1.81
C ALA A 52 6.07 -6.89 0.81
N ASN A 53 6.11 -5.60 1.13
CA ASN A 53 6.91 -4.63 0.38
C ASN A 53 8.38 -4.70 0.84
N ASN A 54 9.32 -4.59 -0.11
CA ASN A 54 10.74 -4.78 0.15
C ASN A 54 11.03 -6.06 0.96
N ALA A 55 10.41 -7.16 0.56
CA ALA A 55 10.41 -8.42 1.30
C ALA A 55 11.80 -8.85 1.82
N LEU A 56 11.82 -9.27 3.08
CA LEU A 56 12.92 -9.86 3.82
C LEU A 56 12.50 -11.25 4.26
N GLU A 57 13.46 -12.18 4.25
CA GLU A 57 13.27 -13.52 4.77
C GLU A 57 14.05 -13.65 6.07
N LEU A 58 13.39 -14.14 7.13
CA LEU A 58 14.07 -14.42 8.39
C LEU A 58 14.92 -15.68 8.25
N GLN A 59 16.15 -15.64 8.76
CA GLN A 59 17.15 -16.69 8.62
C GLN A 59 17.74 -17.13 9.96
N CYS A 60 17.02 -16.89 11.05
CA CYS A 60 17.45 -17.29 12.37
C CYS A 60 17.64 -18.82 12.45
N ASN A 61 18.74 -19.27 13.07
CA ASN A 61 19.02 -20.70 13.26
C ASN A 61 17.91 -21.41 14.05
N GLU A 62 17.25 -20.69 14.96
CA GLU A 62 16.08 -21.15 15.71
C GLU A 62 14.90 -21.57 14.82
N HIS A 63 14.93 -21.23 13.52
CA HIS A 63 13.88 -21.49 12.55
C HIS A 63 14.39 -22.31 11.35
N GLU A 64 15.62 -22.83 11.37
CA GLU A 64 16.24 -23.57 10.25
C GLU A 64 15.44 -24.82 9.86
N ASN A 65 14.84 -25.50 10.84
CA ASN A 65 14.01 -26.70 10.62
C ASN A 65 12.54 -26.38 10.32
N SER A 66 12.17 -25.10 10.19
CA SER A 66 10.81 -24.74 9.80
C SER A 66 10.60 -25.11 8.33
N GLU A 67 9.52 -25.85 8.04
CA GLU A 67 9.09 -26.10 6.66
C GLU A 67 8.65 -24.81 5.94
N GLN A 68 8.42 -23.72 6.68
CA GLN A 68 7.93 -22.45 6.18
C GLN A 68 8.99 -21.36 6.28
N ALA A 69 9.25 -20.70 5.15
CA ALA A 69 10.00 -19.45 5.11
C ALA A 69 9.17 -18.31 5.70
N TYR A 70 9.74 -17.55 6.63
CA TYR A 70 9.07 -16.39 7.24
C TYR A 70 9.39 -15.13 6.45
N LEU A 71 8.42 -14.69 5.65
CA LEU A 71 8.52 -13.47 4.88
C LEU A 71 7.98 -12.27 5.67
N VAL A 72 8.69 -11.15 5.60
CA VAL A 72 8.33 -9.91 6.30
C VAL A 72 8.65 -8.70 5.43
N GLY A 73 7.83 -7.64 5.55
CA GLY A 73 8.15 -6.35 4.92
C GLY A 73 9.26 -5.63 5.68
N GLU A 74 10.18 -4.99 4.95
CA GLU A 74 11.37 -4.34 5.54
C GLU A 74 11.01 -3.31 6.61
N GLU A 75 10.06 -2.42 6.33
CA GLU A 75 9.59 -1.40 7.27
C GLU A 75 8.88 -2.03 8.48
N CYS A 76 8.10 -3.10 8.27
CA CYS A 76 7.44 -3.82 9.36
C CYS A 76 8.47 -4.45 10.30
N LEU A 77 9.55 -5.04 9.77
CA LEU A 77 10.61 -5.61 10.60
C LEU A 77 11.34 -4.54 11.39
N GLN A 78 11.71 -3.44 10.74
CA GLN A 78 12.43 -2.34 11.37
C GLN A 78 11.64 -1.77 12.55
N GLU A 79 10.35 -1.49 12.34
CA GLU A 79 9.48 -0.99 13.40
C GLU A 79 9.34 -2.00 14.54
N TYR A 80 9.13 -3.27 14.20
CA TYR A 80 9.03 -4.33 15.19
C TYR A 80 10.29 -4.45 16.05
N LEU A 81 11.47 -4.52 15.43
CA LEU A 81 12.74 -4.67 16.15
C LEU A 81 13.01 -3.47 17.06
N ASN A 82 12.70 -2.25 16.62
CA ASN A 82 12.82 -1.04 17.43
C ASN A 82 11.94 -1.11 18.69
N GLN A 83 10.69 -1.56 18.56
CA GLN A 83 9.75 -1.66 19.67
C GLN A 83 10.04 -2.85 20.61
N ASN A 84 10.68 -3.91 20.10
CA ASN A 84 10.85 -5.17 20.81
C ASN A 84 12.31 -5.48 21.18
N SER A 85 13.15 -4.45 21.31
CA SER A 85 14.55 -4.59 21.72
C SER A 85 15.35 -5.57 20.84
N GLY A 86 15.08 -5.56 19.54
CA GLY A 86 15.75 -6.41 18.56
C GLY A 86 15.43 -7.90 18.63
N LYS A 87 14.40 -8.31 19.39
CA LYS A 87 13.97 -9.71 19.46
C LYS A 87 13.30 -10.15 18.16
N CYS A 88 13.48 -11.42 17.80
CA CYS A 88 12.84 -12.00 16.62
C CYS A 88 11.31 -12.07 16.78
N PRO A 89 10.52 -11.70 15.77
CA PRO A 89 9.05 -11.71 15.84
C PRO A 89 8.43 -13.11 15.96
N ILE A 90 9.11 -14.17 15.50
CA ILE A 90 8.57 -15.53 15.50
C ILE A 90 8.90 -16.27 16.81
N GLY A 91 10.17 -16.26 17.22
CA GLY A 91 10.65 -17.01 18.39
C GLY A 91 11.02 -16.20 19.62
N GLN A 92 10.96 -14.86 19.57
CA GLN A 92 11.37 -13.96 20.67
C GLN A 92 12.83 -14.15 21.16
N HIS A 93 13.66 -14.83 20.38
CA HIS A 93 15.08 -14.98 20.66
C HIS A 93 15.83 -13.67 20.38
N LYS A 94 17.03 -13.55 20.94
CA LYS A 94 17.91 -12.39 20.72
C LYS A 94 18.55 -12.51 19.33
N HIS A 95 18.86 -11.37 18.71
CA HIS A 95 19.52 -11.26 17.40
C HIS A 95 18.69 -11.90 16.28
N CYS A 96 17.72 -11.16 15.77
CA CYS A 96 16.99 -11.55 14.58
C CYS A 96 17.89 -11.46 13.34
N GLU A 97 18.08 -12.57 12.64
CA GLU A 97 18.81 -12.62 11.37
C GLU A 97 17.83 -12.62 10.20
N PHE A 98 18.15 -11.85 9.15
CA PHE A 98 17.30 -11.71 7.97
C PHE A 98 18.11 -11.32 6.76
N SER A 99 17.62 -11.66 5.57
CA SER A 99 18.24 -11.26 4.31
C SER A 99 17.24 -10.78 3.27
N LYS A 100 17.76 -10.03 2.30
CA LYS A 100 16.97 -9.52 1.18
C LYS A 100 16.72 -10.65 0.19
N ASN A 101 15.47 -11.10 0.09
CA ASN A 101 15.08 -12.07 -0.94
C ASN A 101 14.78 -11.36 -2.26
N LYS A 102 15.80 -11.26 -3.15
CA LYS A 102 15.68 -10.56 -4.44
C LYS A 102 14.58 -11.14 -5.34
N SER A 103 14.41 -12.47 -5.32
CA SER A 103 13.40 -13.15 -6.14
C SER A 103 11.99 -12.77 -5.69
N LEU A 104 11.70 -12.86 -4.38
CA LEU A 104 10.39 -12.50 -3.84
C LEU A 104 10.10 -11.00 -3.97
N ARG A 105 11.11 -10.14 -3.78
CA ARG A 105 10.98 -8.69 -4.07
C ARG A 105 10.56 -8.45 -5.52
N GLN A 106 11.19 -9.14 -6.48
CA GLN A 106 10.81 -9.00 -7.89
C GLN A 106 9.41 -9.55 -8.18
N GLN A 107 9.05 -10.69 -7.59
CA GLN A 107 7.69 -11.25 -7.72
C GLN A 107 6.62 -10.28 -7.22
N VAL A 108 6.82 -9.65 -6.06
CA VAL A 108 5.91 -8.62 -5.53
C VAL A 108 5.80 -7.44 -6.52
N LEU A 109 6.93 -6.95 -7.03
CA LEU A 109 6.95 -5.82 -7.96
C LEU A 109 6.27 -6.12 -9.32
N ASP A 110 6.21 -7.38 -9.72
CA ASP A 110 5.57 -7.83 -10.97
C ASP A 110 4.09 -8.20 -10.81
N LEU A 111 3.54 -8.18 -9.58
CA LEU A 111 2.10 -8.36 -9.36
C LEU A 111 1.31 -7.29 -10.11
N LEU A 112 0.23 -7.71 -10.77
CA LEU A 112 -0.68 -6.78 -11.43
C LEU A 112 -1.60 -6.13 -10.41
N VAL A 113 -1.93 -4.86 -10.59
CA VAL A 113 -2.85 -4.12 -9.73
C VAL A 113 -3.66 -3.14 -10.55
N ILE A 114 -4.77 -2.65 -9.99
CA ILE A 114 -5.45 -1.46 -10.48
C ILE A 114 -4.87 -0.19 -9.83
N CYS A 115 -5.23 0.99 -10.33
CA CYS A 115 -4.87 2.25 -9.69
C CYS A 115 -5.26 2.25 -8.19
N PRO A 116 -4.32 2.51 -7.26
CA PRO A 116 -4.67 2.53 -5.85
C PRO A 116 -5.66 3.65 -5.48
N ARG A 117 -5.62 4.80 -6.16
CA ARG A 117 -6.60 5.88 -5.94
C ARG A 117 -8.02 5.45 -6.35
N GLN A 118 -8.13 4.61 -7.38
CA GLN A 118 -9.41 4.03 -7.81
C GLN A 118 -9.93 3.04 -6.76
N TYR A 119 -9.06 2.19 -6.22
CA TYR A 119 -9.38 1.27 -5.14
C TYR A 119 -9.93 1.99 -3.90
N ASP A 120 -9.26 3.05 -3.46
CA ASP A 120 -9.68 3.81 -2.27
C ASP A 120 -11.03 4.51 -2.47
N LEU A 121 -11.31 5.01 -3.68
CA LEU A 121 -12.60 5.60 -4.04
C LEU A 121 -13.73 4.57 -3.98
N GLN A 122 -13.53 3.39 -4.58
CA GLN A 122 -14.49 2.29 -4.55
C GLN A 122 -14.81 1.83 -3.12
N LYS A 123 -13.77 1.70 -2.28
CA LYS A 123 -13.93 1.31 -0.88
C LYS A 123 -14.76 2.32 -0.06
N LYS A 124 -14.53 3.62 -0.27
CA LYS A 124 -15.28 4.69 0.42
C LYS A 124 -16.77 4.66 0.09
N GLN A 125 -17.14 4.34 -1.15
CA GLN A 125 -18.55 4.29 -1.57
C GLN A 125 -19.28 3.09 -0.97
N SER A 126 -18.67 1.90 -0.99
CA SER A 126 -19.25 0.70 -0.39
C SER A 126 -19.54 0.86 1.12
N ASN A 127 -18.72 1.63 1.84
CA ASN A 127 -18.92 1.95 3.25
C ASN A 127 -20.00 3.02 3.52
N GLN A 128 -20.36 3.83 2.51
CA GLN A 128 -21.41 4.85 2.64
C GLN A 128 -22.80 4.24 2.40
N GLU A 129 -22.93 3.31 1.45
CA GLU A 129 -24.19 2.61 1.15
C GLU A 129 -24.72 1.77 2.32
N THR A 130 -23.83 1.31 3.21
CA THR A 130 -24.19 0.53 4.39
C THR A 130 -24.69 1.37 5.58
N ASN A 131 -24.51 2.70 5.57
CA ASN A 131 -24.81 3.57 6.71
C ASN A 131 -25.98 4.54 6.50
N THR A 132 -26.55 4.63 5.30
CA THR A 132 -27.68 5.55 5.02
C THR A 132 -28.91 4.77 4.61
N GLY A 133 -29.75 4.46 5.59
CA GLY A 133 -31.19 4.38 5.35
C GLY A 133 -31.65 5.73 4.81
N GLU A 134 -32.19 5.70 3.58
CA GLU A 134 -33.03 6.72 2.95
C GLU A 134 -32.46 8.16 2.88
N LYS A 135 -31.96 8.55 1.69
CA LYS A 135 -32.22 9.86 1.05
C LYS A 135 -31.68 9.91 -0.39
N GLU A 136 -32.59 9.58 -1.31
CA GLU A 136 -32.88 10.18 -2.62
C GLU A 136 -31.77 10.89 -3.42
N GLY A 137 -31.45 10.30 -4.58
CA GLY A 137 -31.80 10.92 -5.87
C GLY A 137 -30.73 11.66 -6.68
N TYR A 138 -29.68 12.22 -6.07
CA TYR A 138 -28.72 13.07 -6.81
C TYR A 138 -27.23 12.73 -6.60
N LYS A 139 -26.89 11.55 -6.05
CA LYS A 139 -25.49 11.17 -5.76
C LYS A 139 -24.82 10.17 -6.71
N ASN A 140 -25.48 9.70 -7.78
CA ASN A 140 -25.06 8.44 -8.43
C ASN A 140 -24.61 8.49 -9.90
N GLU A 141 -24.26 9.64 -10.49
CA GLU A 141 -23.58 9.66 -11.81
C GLU A 141 -22.22 10.35 -11.78
N LEU A 142 -22.11 11.50 -11.12
CA LEU A 142 -20.84 12.23 -11.01
C LEU A 142 -19.75 11.43 -10.26
N ASN A 143 -20.14 10.61 -9.28
CA ASN A 143 -19.19 9.80 -8.48
C ASN A 143 -18.75 8.51 -9.20
N TRP A 144 -19.61 7.95 -10.07
CA TRP A 144 -19.28 6.79 -10.91
C TRP A 144 -18.40 7.19 -12.10
N ASN A 145 -18.72 8.31 -12.74
CA ASN A 145 -17.87 8.91 -13.77
C ASN A 145 -16.48 9.24 -13.21
N LEU A 146 -16.40 9.62 -11.93
CA LEU A 146 -15.13 9.84 -11.23
C LEU A 146 -14.28 8.57 -11.05
N ILE A 147 -14.89 7.46 -10.63
CA ILE A 147 -14.17 6.17 -10.50
C ILE A 147 -13.63 5.70 -11.85
N ASN A 148 -14.38 5.93 -12.92
CA ASN A 148 -14.06 5.45 -14.26
C ASN A 148 -13.01 6.30 -15.01
N GLN A 149 -12.50 7.38 -14.42
CA GLN A 149 -11.46 8.22 -15.04
C GLN A 149 -10.06 7.61 -15.00
N CYS A 150 -9.85 6.56 -14.20
CA CYS A 150 -8.63 5.79 -14.27
C CYS A 150 -8.93 4.34 -14.65
N ASN A 151 -8.33 3.88 -15.73
CA ASN A 151 -8.39 2.49 -16.20
C ASN A 151 -7.04 1.79 -16.05
N TYR A 152 -6.12 2.35 -15.25
CA TYR A 152 -4.79 1.77 -15.08
C TYR A 152 -4.89 0.37 -14.49
N LYS A 153 -4.28 -0.57 -15.20
CA LYS A 153 -4.00 -1.92 -14.75
C LYS A 153 -2.58 -2.28 -15.19
N GLY A 154 -1.67 -2.42 -14.24
CA GLY A 154 -0.24 -2.59 -14.51
C GLY A 154 0.50 -3.18 -13.33
N LYS A 155 1.83 -3.22 -13.40
CA LYS A 155 2.67 -3.83 -12.36
C LYS A 155 2.88 -2.89 -11.18
N ILE A 156 3.06 -3.43 -9.97
CA ILE A 156 3.31 -2.62 -8.76
C ILE A 156 4.47 -1.64 -8.97
N LYS A 157 5.57 -2.07 -9.60
CA LYS A 157 6.74 -1.21 -9.85
C LYS A 157 6.47 0.02 -10.73
N GLU A 158 5.40 0.01 -11.52
CA GLU A 158 5.02 1.09 -12.43
C GLU A 158 4.05 2.08 -11.78
N ILE A 159 3.53 1.76 -10.59
CA ILE A 159 2.50 2.57 -9.91
C ILE A 159 3.01 3.98 -9.64
N LYS A 160 4.24 4.13 -9.14
CA LYS A 160 4.76 5.46 -8.82
C LYS A 160 4.75 6.37 -10.05
N ASP A 161 5.23 5.85 -11.18
CA ASP A 161 5.23 6.57 -12.45
C ASP A 161 3.81 6.94 -12.90
N HIS A 162 2.88 5.97 -12.82
CA HIS A 162 1.47 6.21 -13.10
C HIS A 162 0.88 7.32 -12.20
N LEU A 163 1.12 7.24 -10.89
CA LEU A 163 0.56 8.17 -9.91
C LEU A 163 1.14 9.58 -10.05
N ASP A 164 2.39 9.71 -10.51
CA ASP A 164 3.08 10.99 -10.67
C ASP A 164 2.76 11.67 -12.02
N LYS A 165 2.55 10.90 -13.09
CA LYS A 165 2.53 11.43 -14.47
C LYS A 165 1.19 11.31 -15.18
N SER A 166 0.38 10.30 -14.87
CA SER A 166 -0.74 9.89 -15.74
C SER A 166 -2.06 9.69 -15.01
N CYS A 167 -2.07 9.75 -13.67
CA CYS A 167 -3.27 9.47 -12.88
C CYS A 167 -4.14 10.71 -12.70
N GLU A 168 -5.24 10.79 -13.44
CA GLU A 168 -6.19 11.91 -13.42
C GLU A 168 -6.99 12.02 -12.11
N LEU A 169 -7.01 10.96 -11.29
CA LEU A 169 -7.74 10.94 -10.01
C LEU A 169 -7.17 11.89 -8.94
N ILE A 170 -5.93 12.36 -9.07
CA ILE A 170 -5.32 13.38 -8.18
C ILE A 170 -6.11 14.67 -8.25
N SER A 171 -6.37 15.10 -9.49
CA SER A 171 -6.86 16.44 -9.80
C SER A 171 -8.22 16.70 -9.16
N ILE A 172 -9.02 15.65 -8.92
CA ILE A 172 -10.42 15.82 -8.54
C ILE A 172 -10.67 15.67 -7.04
N GLN A 173 -9.82 14.96 -6.31
CA GLN A 173 -9.85 15.03 -4.84
C GLN A 173 -9.36 16.39 -4.34
N GLN A 174 -8.43 17.04 -5.06
CA GLN A 174 -7.99 18.41 -4.75
C GLN A 174 -9.05 19.48 -5.07
N LEU A 175 -9.89 19.27 -6.10
CA LEU A 175 -11.00 20.17 -6.44
C LEU A 175 -12.10 20.21 -5.36
N LYS A 176 -12.31 19.12 -4.60
CA LYS A 176 -13.31 19.05 -3.52
C LYS A 176 -12.89 19.76 -2.23
N LEU A 177 -11.64 20.20 -2.11
CA LEU A 177 -11.11 20.94 -0.95
C LEU A 177 -11.02 22.46 -1.19
N GLN A 178 -11.55 22.95 -2.31
CA GLN A 178 -11.56 24.37 -2.70
C GLN A 178 -12.96 24.98 -2.85
N ILE A 179 -14.00 24.26 -2.43
CA ILE A 179 -15.39 24.73 -2.35
C ILE A 179 -15.84 24.60 -0.89
#